data_AF-A0A068RM76-F1
#
_entry.id   AF-A0A068RM76-F1
#
_cell.length_a   1.000
_cell.length_b   1.000
_cell.length_c   1.000
_cell.angle_alpha   90.00
_cell.angle_beta   90.00
_cell.angle_gamma   90.00
#
_symmetry.space_group_name_H-M   'P 1'
#
loop_
_entity.id
_entity.type
_entity.pdbx_description
1 polymer ?
#
loop_
_entity_poly.entity_id
_entity_poly.type
_entity_poly.pdbx_seq_one_letter_code
_entity_poly.pdbx_strand_id
1 'polypeptide(L)' 'MDNKIWSGHEGICSCQRYSMVANCCNEQSNELRRTKDGRFAFLRVFGSGHMVPVDRGDYAIDMLSTWLHTELVYPS' A
#
# COMPACT_ATOMS: atom_id res chain seq x y z
N MET A 1 -1.11 -13.31 -12.44
CA MET A 1 -0.20 -12.25 -11.98
C MET A 1 1.20 -12.72 -12.27
N ASP A 2 1.89 -11.99 -13.13
CA ASP A 2 3.07 -12.47 -13.85
C ASP A 2 4.30 -12.66 -12.97
N ASN A 3 5.03 -13.73 -13.28
CA ASN A 3 6.09 -14.34 -12.49
C ASN A 3 7.39 -13.52 -12.56
N LYS A 4 7.41 -12.34 -11.93
CA LYS A 4 8.62 -11.50 -11.86
C LYS A 4 9.50 -12.00 -10.70
N ILE A 5 10.46 -12.86 -11.02
CA ILE A 5 11.41 -13.46 -10.06
C ILE A 5 12.45 -12.40 -9.68
N TRP A 6 12.15 -11.58 -8.68
CA TRP A 6 13.14 -10.73 -8.01
C TRP A 6 13.32 -11.22 -6.57
N SER A 7 14.46 -10.90 -5.96
CA SER A 7 14.94 -11.52 -4.71
C SER A 7 13.99 -11.43 -3.50
N GLY A 8 13.01 -10.51 -3.50
CA GLY A 8 12.02 -10.37 -2.43
C GLY A 8 10.63 -10.94 -2.76
N HIS A 9 10.47 -11.65 -3.88
CA HIS A 9 9.19 -12.21 -4.33
C HIS A 9 8.52 -13.14 -3.29
N GLU A 10 9.27 -14.08 -2.71
CA GLU A 10 8.75 -15.02 -1.70
C GLU A 10 8.32 -14.31 -0.39
N GLY A 11 9.03 -13.23 -0.05
CA GLY A 11 8.73 -12.42 1.12
C GLY A 11 7.34 -11.81 1.04
N ILE A 12 6.94 -11.30 -0.12
CA ILE A 12 5.63 -10.66 -0.30
C ILE A 12 4.48 -11.65 -0.34
N CYS A 13 4.68 -12.79 -1.02
CA CYS A 13 3.63 -13.80 -1.13
C CYS A 13 3.24 -14.38 0.24
N SER A 14 4.19 -14.42 1.18
CA SER A 14 3.99 -14.91 2.55
C SER A 14 3.70 -13.80 3.58
N CYS A 15 3.87 -12.53 3.22
CA CYS A 15 3.64 -11.41 4.13
C CYS A 15 2.17 -11.24 4.50
N GLN A 16 1.93 -10.91 5.77
CA GLN A 16 0.61 -10.59 6.29
C GLN A 16 0.09 -9.29 5.64
N ARG A 17 -1.21 -9.27 5.41
CA ARG A 17 -1.94 -8.16 4.80
C ARG A 17 -2.44 -7.27 5.91
N TYR A 18 -2.27 -5.96 5.75
CA TYR A 18 -2.76 -4.99 6.70
C TYR A 18 -3.84 -4.16 6.04
N SER A 19 -5.02 -4.14 6.66
CA SER A 19 -6.01 -3.13 6.35
C SER A 19 -5.51 -1.80 6.90
N MET A 20 -5.31 -0.85 6.01
CA MET A 20 -5.02 0.52 6.41
C MET A 20 -6.33 1.31 6.48
N VAL A 21 -6.31 2.34 7.31
CA VAL A 21 -7.32 3.38 7.34
C VAL A 21 -6.60 4.64 6.88
N ALA A 22 -7.08 5.27 5.82
CA ALA A 22 -6.42 6.48 5.34
C ALA A 22 -6.66 7.63 6.31
N ASN A 23 -5.61 8.40 6.55
CA ASN A 23 -5.63 9.46 7.54
C ASN A 23 -6.58 10.60 7.13
N CYS A 24 -6.78 10.77 5.82
CA CYS A 24 -7.65 11.80 5.24
C CYS A 24 -9.15 11.53 5.41
N CYS A 25 -9.57 10.27 5.56
CA CYS A 25 -11.00 9.92 5.48
C CYS A 25 -11.51 9.00 6.59
N ASN A 26 -10.65 8.50 7.50
CA ASN A 26 -11.02 7.54 8.56
C ASN A 26 -11.84 6.34 8.05
N GLU A 27 -11.64 5.97 6.78
CA GLU A 27 -12.30 4.87 6.10
C GLU A 27 -11.27 3.79 5.81
N GLN A 28 -11.62 2.53 6.09
CA GLN A 28 -10.81 1.38 5.74
C GLN A 28 -10.94 1.12 4.24
N SER A 29 -10.09 1.76 3.44
CA SER A 29 -10.21 1.74 1.96
C SER A 29 -9.03 1.05 1.27
N ASN A 30 -8.04 0.56 2.02
CA ASN A 30 -6.81 0.06 1.44
C ASN A 30 -6.24 -1.18 2.14
N GLU A 31 -5.58 -2.02 1.35
CA GLU A 31 -4.86 -3.20 1.80
C GLU A 31 -3.38 -3.04 1.44
N LEU A 32 -2.52 -2.97 2.44
CA LEU A 32 -1.07 -2.88 2.30
C LEU A 32 -0.42 -4.25 2.50
N ARG A 33 0.52 -4.59 1.62
CA ARG A 33 1.51 -5.65 1.81
C ARG A 33 2.89 -5.07 1.60
N ARG A 34 3.84 -5.41 2.45
CA ARG A 34 5.22 -4.95 2.31
C ARG A 34 6.21 -6.03 2.72
N THR A 35 7.41 -5.96 2.16
CA THR A 35 8.53 -6.79 2.61
C THR A 35 9.02 -6.35 3.99
N LYS A 36 9.68 -7.27 4.73
CA LYS A 36 10.23 -6.99 6.07
C LYS A 36 11.24 -5.83 6.09
N ASP A 37 11.98 -5.65 5.00
CA ASP A 37 12.97 -4.58 4.83
C ASP A 37 12.35 -3.25 4.39
N GLY A 38 11.04 -3.19 4.16
CA GLY A 38 10.31 -1.98 3.79
C GLY A 38 10.64 -1.42 2.40
N ARG A 39 11.46 -2.11 1.60
CA ARG A 39 11.93 -1.64 0.28
C ARG A 39 10.93 -1.90 -0.83
N PHE A 40 9.95 -2.76 -0.59
CA PHE A 40 8.86 -3.01 -1.51
C PHE A 40 7.53 -3.02 -0.77
N ALA A 41 6.57 -2.28 -1.31
CA ALA A 41 5.19 -2.26 -0.85
C ALA A 41 4.24 -2.44 -2.03
N PHE A 42 3.13 -3.12 -1.79
CA PHE A 42 1.98 -3.24 -2.66
C PHE A 42 0.76 -2.72 -1.92
N LEU A 43 0.14 -1.67 -2.46
CA LEU A 43 -1.07 -1.09 -1.92
C LEU A 43 -2.24 -1.36 -2.88
N ARG A 44 -3.30 -1.96 -2.37
CA ARG A 44 -4.58 -2.04 -3.06
C ARG A 44 -5.47 -0.91 -2.55
N VAL A 45 -5.96 -0.06 -3.45
CA VAL A 45 -6.91 1.02 -3.14
C VAL A 45 -8.30 0.61 -3.63
N PHE A 46 -9.24 0.43 -2.71
CA PHE A 46 -10.62 0.07 -3.04
C PHE A 46 -11.36 1.23 -3.70
N GLY A 47 -12.28 0.90 -4.61
CA GLY A 47 -13.10 1.91 -5.29
C GLY A 47 -12.30 2.87 -6.18
N SER A 48 -11.15 2.42 -6.70
CA SER A 48 -10.36 3.14 -7.69
C SER A 48 -10.17 2.28 -8.94
N GLY A 49 -10.16 2.92 -10.10
CA GLY A 49 -9.89 2.32 -11.39
C GLY A 49 -8.41 2.41 -11.75
N HIS A 50 -8.13 2.61 -13.04
CA HIS A 50 -6.75 2.66 -13.54
C HIS A 50 -5.99 3.89 -13.02
N MET A 51 -6.69 5.02 -12.89
CA MET A 51 -6.12 6.30 -12.50
C MET A 51 -6.50 6.60 -11.05
N VAL A 52 -5.82 5.94 -10.12
CA VAL A 52 -6.06 6.12 -8.67
C VAL A 52 -6.07 7.59 -8.24
N PRO A 53 -5.17 8.48 -8.70
CA PRO A 53 -5.22 9.89 -8.32
C PRO A 53 -6.46 10.66 -8.82
N VAL A 54 -7.09 10.19 -9.90
CA VAL A 54 -8.31 10.80 -10.45
C VAL A 54 -9.54 10.32 -9.67
N ASP A 55 -9.60 9.03 -9.38
CA ASP A 55 -10.76 8.43 -8.70
C ASP A 55 -10.75 8.67 -7.18
N ARG A 56 -9.56 8.68 -6.59
CA ARG A 56 -9.30 8.72 -5.13
C ARG A 56 -8.07 9.58 -4.84
N GLY A 57 -8.13 10.86 -5.21
CA GLY A 57 -7.03 11.83 -5.05
C GLY A 57 -6.47 11.92 -3.63
N ASP A 58 -7.35 11.99 -2.63
CA ASP A 58 -6.95 12.09 -1.22
C ASP A 58 -6.08 10.89 -0.78
N TYR A 59 -6.46 9.68 -1.21
CA TYR A 59 -5.75 8.44 -0.91
C TYR A 59 -4.43 8.32 -1.67
N ALA A 60 -4.36 8.86 -2.88
CA ALA A 60 -3.12 8.86 -3.67
C ALA A 60 -2.05 9.77 -3.04
N ILE A 61 -2.45 10.93 -2.53
CA ILE A 61 -1.56 11.85 -1.82
C ILE A 61 -1.17 11.28 -0.46
N ASP A 62 -2.10 10.70 0.29
CA ASP A 62 -1.81 10.04 1.57
C ASP A 62 -0.78 8.92 1.36
N MET A 63 -1.00 8.00 0.42
CA MET A 63 -0.03 6.95 0.06
C MET A 63 1.36 7.53 -0.26
N LEU A 64 1.42 8.55 -1.11
CA LEU A 64 2.69 9.14 -1.54
C LEU A 64 3.40 9.82 -0.37
N SER A 65 2.68 10.60 0.42
CA SER A 65 3.20 11.29 1.60
C SER A 65 3.77 10.27 2.60
N THR A 66 2.98 9.26 2.95
CA THR A 66 3.36 8.21 3.89
C THR A 66 4.54 7.37 3.36
N TRP A 67 4.64 7.14 2.05
CA TRP A 67 5.82 6.50 1.43
C TRP A 67 7.07 7.37 1.60
N LEU A 68 6.98 8.67 1.26
CA LEU A 68 8.11 9.60 1.31
C LEU A 68 8.63 9.84 2.73
N HIS A 69 7.73 9.83 3.72
CA HIS A 69 8.09 9.99 5.14
C HIS A 69 8.52 8.68 5.81
N THR A 70 8.62 7.56 5.09
CA THR A 70 8.90 6.22 5.66
C THR A 70 7.88 5.78 6.72
N GLU A 71 6.67 6.34 6.66
CA GLU A 71 5.56 6.15 7.59
C GLU A 71 4.56 5.10 7.13
N LEU A 72 4.89 4.30 6.10
CA LEU A 72 4.12 3.10 5.72
C LEU A 72 4.32 2.00 6.77
N VAL A 73 3.91 2.33 7.99
CA VAL A 73 4.14 1.61 9.21
C VAL A 73 2.85 1.65 10.01
N TYR A 74 2.62 0.56 10.74
CA TYR A 74 1.50 0.35 11.63
C TYR A 74 1.14 1.58 12.47
N PRO A 75 -0.15 1.88 12.70
CA PRO A 75 -0.51 2.44 13.99
C PRO A 75 -0.10 1.40 15.05
N SER A 76 0.73 1.83 16.01
CA SER A 76 1.16 1.04 17.18
C SER A 76 -0.01 0.43 17.94
#